data_AF-A0A1Q7VU20-F1
#
_entry.id   AF-A0A1Q7VU20-F1
#
_cell.length_a   1.000
_cell.length_b   1.000
_cell.length_c   1.000
_cell.angle_alpha   90.00
_cell.angle_beta   90.00
_cell.angle_gamma   90.00
#
_symmetry.space_group_name_H-M   'P 1'
#
loop_
_entity.id
_entity.type
_entity.pdbx_description
1 polymer ?
#
loop_
_entity_poly.entity_id
_entity_poly.type
_entity_poly.pdbx_seq_one_letter_code
_entity_poly.pdbx_strand_id
1 'polypeptide(L)'
;MDMRSGHATTTTELLGTAEQGRLVLAEVLDRLDGAFPAAAGRHRLGPGAWLVPLGGGGELLIALAPASGPGSGPASASASRGRGNGQLVLSATVLGRAVLSDADAARALGCLEAVPFTGWESDAFTEQLPLLSGLMKRVRDKPLGECGLLVVGHLLSDLVVQAQTLIALGARPETMTVVDKGYPHKLRQRVEAHLAGLGVSVVPAADKVDVETALRLHAARVMEPSVVIDDGGLVGPTLMMLAPELLPEYRGVVEQSMAGIEELEVFGADWPLPVFSVAQSTVKRGIEAHWIAESVVRSIRELLPGEAFEDAPALVIGFGTIGEQVASVLRGQRMRVAVYDSEWPRLLAAHEAGYLTAPELAALLDGHRPLLVVSSTGRGAGPGARPSGLGGEDLDFLPGECFVANVSGRASEIDLPGLAERAERIEDLGRVGVRYVLPRGPVTVLADGLPVNLPRGDVA
;
A
#
# COMPACT_ATOMS: atom_id res chain seq x y z
N MET A 1 -14.91 6.77 -5.26
CA MET A 1 -16.08 6.50 -6.13
C MET A 1 -16.34 7.71 -7.02
N ASP A 2 -16.49 7.54 -8.35
CA ASP A 2 -16.90 8.66 -9.21
C ASP A 2 -18.37 9.02 -8.94
N MET A 3 -18.59 10.06 -8.13
CA MET A 3 -19.91 10.49 -7.67
C MET A 3 -20.74 11.25 -8.73
N ARG A 4 -20.32 11.30 -10.00
CA ARG A 4 -20.97 12.14 -11.04
C ARG A 4 -21.84 11.39 -12.04
N SER A 5 -21.93 10.07 -11.95
CA SER A 5 -22.94 9.28 -12.67
C SER A 5 -23.70 8.43 -11.66
N GLY A 6 -25.01 8.24 -11.78
CA GLY A 6 -25.84 7.52 -10.80
C GLY A 6 -25.55 6.00 -10.64
N HIS A 7 -24.31 5.56 -10.87
CA HIS A 7 -23.84 4.19 -10.87
C HIS A 7 -22.61 4.08 -9.96
N ALA A 8 -22.66 3.19 -8.96
CA ALA A 8 -21.48 2.86 -8.15
C ALA A 8 -20.80 1.64 -8.78
N THR A 9 -19.50 1.73 -9.06
CA THR A 9 -18.72 0.63 -9.65
C THR A 9 -17.54 0.30 -8.77
N THR A 10 -17.26 -1.00 -8.61
CA THR A 10 -16.00 -1.52 -8.08
C THR A 10 -15.39 -2.51 -9.05
N THR A 11 -14.07 -2.64 -9.00
CA THR A 11 -13.34 -3.58 -9.84
C THR A 11 -12.28 -4.30 -9.02
N THR A 12 -12.01 -5.56 -9.38
CA THR A 12 -10.89 -6.31 -8.82
C THR A 12 -10.13 -7.02 -9.92
N GLU A 13 -8.81 -7.06 -9.75
CA GLU A 13 -7.93 -7.74 -10.69
C GLU A 13 -7.73 -9.19 -10.26
N LEU A 14 -7.79 -10.08 -11.24
CA LEU A 14 -7.54 -11.50 -11.10
C LEU A 14 -6.34 -11.88 -11.95
N LEU A 15 -5.47 -12.74 -11.42
CA LEU A 15 -4.43 -13.38 -12.23
C LEU A 15 -4.96 -14.72 -12.73
N GLY A 16 -4.83 -15.00 -14.02
CA GLY A 16 -5.12 -16.33 -14.56
C GLY A 16 -5.69 -16.33 -15.98
N THR A 17 -6.12 -17.51 -16.40
CA THR A 17 -6.79 -17.71 -17.68
C THR A 17 -8.26 -17.26 -17.63
N ALA A 18 -8.86 -16.99 -18.78
CA ALA A 18 -10.29 -16.66 -18.85
C ALA A 18 -11.21 -17.76 -18.27
N GLU A 19 -10.77 -19.02 -18.29
CA GLU A 19 -11.49 -20.13 -17.66
C GLU A 19 -11.44 -20.04 -16.13
N GLN A 20 -10.24 -19.80 -15.57
CA GLN A 20 -10.03 -19.55 -14.15
C GLN A 20 -10.82 -18.34 -13.65
N GLY A 21 -10.83 -17.23 -14.39
CA GLY A 21 -11.64 -16.06 -14.03
C GLY A 21 -13.14 -16.34 -14.01
N ARG A 22 -13.64 -17.26 -14.84
CA ARG A 22 -15.07 -17.66 -14.80
C ARG A 22 -15.42 -18.47 -13.55
N LEU A 23 -14.46 -19.22 -12.98
CA LEU A 23 -14.66 -19.92 -11.71
C LEU A 23 -14.81 -18.91 -10.57
N VAL A 24 -13.97 -17.88 -10.54
CA VAL A 24 -14.07 -16.78 -9.56
C VAL A 24 -15.39 -16.03 -9.73
N LEU A 25 -15.79 -15.74 -10.97
CA LEU A 25 -17.10 -15.14 -11.26
C LEU A 25 -18.25 -15.99 -10.73
N ALA A 26 -18.20 -17.32 -10.88
CA ALA A 26 -19.24 -18.20 -10.36
C ALA A 26 -19.33 -18.12 -8.82
N GLU A 27 -18.19 -18.10 -8.12
CA GLU A 27 -18.16 -17.93 -6.66
C GLU A 27 -18.78 -16.59 -6.22
N VAL A 28 -18.48 -15.50 -6.93
CA VAL A 28 -19.10 -14.19 -6.67
C VAL A 28 -20.61 -14.23 -6.85
N LEU A 29 -21.10 -14.91 -7.89
CA LEU A 29 -22.54 -15.07 -8.11
C LEU A 29 -23.20 -15.89 -7.00
N ASP A 30 -22.57 -16.95 -6.51
CA ASP A 30 -23.09 -17.76 -5.41
C ASP A 30 -23.13 -16.97 -4.09
N ARG A 31 -22.13 -16.11 -3.84
CA ARG A 31 -22.14 -15.18 -2.69
C ARG A 31 -23.29 -14.18 -2.78
N LEU A 32 -23.57 -13.67 -3.98
CA LEU A 32 -24.69 -12.77 -4.21
C LEU A 32 -26.04 -13.44 -3.98
N ASP A 33 -26.19 -14.72 -4.35
CA ASP A 33 -27.39 -15.50 -4.03
C ASP A 33 -27.62 -15.60 -2.52
N GLY A 34 -26.54 -15.80 -1.74
CA GLY A 34 -26.61 -15.82 -0.29
C GLY A 34 -26.92 -14.46 0.33
N ALA A 35 -26.34 -13.38 -0.20
CA ALA A 35 -26.53 -12.03 0.32
C ALA A 35 -27.89 -11.43 -0.10
N PHE A 36 -28.37 -11.75 -1.30
CA PHE A 36 -29.58 -11.19 -1.88
C PHE A 36 -30.46 -12.32 -2.44
N PRO A 37 -31.56 -12.67 -1.76
CA PRO A 37 -32.46 -13.73 -2.25
C PRO A 37 -33.00 -13.48 -3.67
N ALA A 38 -33.13 -12.22 -4.08
CA ALA A 38 -33.55 -11.86 -5.44
C ALA A 38 -32.53 -12.30 -6.51
N ALA A 39 -31.24 -12.40 -6.17
CA ALA A 39 -30.15 -12.71 -7.11
C ALA A 39 -30.30 -14.08 -7.82
N ALA A 40 -31.11 -14.98 -7.27
CA ALA A 40 -31.52 -16.23 -7.92
C ALA A 40 -32.18 -15.99 -9.29
N GLY A 41 -32.76 -14.81 -9.53
CA GLY A 41 -33.33 -14.37 -10.81
C GLY A 41 -32.31 -13.78 -11.80
N ARG A 42 -31.01 -13.91 -11.57
CA ARG A 42 -29.97 -13.31 -12.44
C ARG A 42 -30.09 -13.72 -13.91
N HIS A 43 -29.80 -12.79 -14.79
CA HIS A 43 -29.84 -12.96 -16.24
C HIS A 43 -28.44 -12.91 -16.84
N ARG A 44 -28.09 -13.91 -17.65
CA ARG A 44 -26.81 -13.93 -18.37
C ARG A 44 -26.89 -13.02 -19.60
N LEU A 45 -26.03 -12.02 -19.67
CA LEU A 45 -25.91 -11.13 -20.83
C LEU A 45 -24.87 -11.62 -21.84
N GLY A 46 -23.89 -12.41 -21.38
CA GLY A 46 -22.82 -12.93 -22.22
C GLY A 46 -21.93 -13.95 -21.53
N PRO A 47 -20.82 -14.38 -22.16
CA PRO A 47 -19.97 -15.44 -21.63
C PRO A 47 -19.34 -15.13 -20.26
N GLY A 48 -19.12 -13.86 -19.94
CA GLY A 48 -18.59 -13.39 -18.65
C GLY A 48 -19.37 -12.22 -18.05
N ALA A 49 -20.63 -12.00 -18.46
CA ALA A 49 -21.42 -10.87 -17.99
C ALA A 49 -22.82 -11.30 -17.53
N TRP A 50 -23.24 -10.79 -16.38
CA TRP A 50 -24.49 -11.13 -15.70
C TRP A 50 -25.14 -9.88 -15.14
N LEU A 51 -26.47 -9.83 -15.20
CA LEU A 51 -27.30 -8.86 -14.52
C LEU A 51 -27.96 -9.55 -13.33
N VAL A 52 -27.69 -9.07 -12.13
CA VAL A 52 -28.12 -9.69 -10.87
C VAL A 52 -29.09 -8.74 -10.16
N PRO A 53 -30.37 -9.11 -9.98
CA PRO A 53 -31.32 -8.27 -9.25
C PRO A 53 -30.98 -8.27 -7.75
N LEU A 54 -30.89 -7.08 -7.14
CA LEU A 54 -30.56 -6.91 -5.72
C LEU A 54 -31.81 -6.76 -4.83
N GLY A 55 -33.01 -6.70 -5.42
CA GLY A 55 -34.25 -6.36 -4.71
C GLY A 55 -34.52 -4.86 -4.72
N GLY A 56 -35.75 -4.46 -4.35
CA GLY A 56 -36.16 -3.05 -4.36
C GLY A 56 -36.29 -2.39 -5.74
N GLY A 57 -35.83 -3.03 -6.81
CA GLY A 57 -35.78 -2.47 -8.17
C GLY A 57 -34.38 -2.09 -8.64
N GLY A 58 -33.35 -2.30 -7.82
CA GLY A 58 -31.95 -2.13 -8.20
C GLY A 58 -31.33 -3.42 -8.75
N GLU A 59 -30.35 -3.26 -9.63
CA GLU A 59 -29.67 -4.36 -10.31
C GLU A 59 -28.15 -4.18 -10.23
N LEU A 60 -27.40 -5.27 -10.33
CA LEU A 60 -25.95 -5.28 -10.36
C LEU A 60 -25.48 -5.91 -11.67
N LEU A 61 -24.76 -5.14 -12.47
CA LEU A 61 -24.04 -5.66 -13.62
C LEU A 61 -22.68 -6.19 -13.17
N ILE A 62 -22.44 -7.48 -13.33
CA ILE A 62 -21.13 -8.09 -13.12
C ILE A 62 -20.54 -8.50 -14.46
N ALA A 63 -19.29 -8.13 -14.70
CA ALA A 63 -18.58 -8.46 -15.93
C ALA A 63 -17.14 -8.88 -15.67
N LEU A 64 -16.69 -9.93 -16.35
CA LEU A 64 -15.31 -10.39 -16.42
C LEU A 64 -14.76 -10.06 -17.80
N ALA A 65 -13.67 -9.30 -17.83
CA ALA A 65 -12.98 -8.89 -19.06
C ALA A 65 -11.46 -9.10 -18.92
N PRO A 66 -10.72 -9.25 -20.03
CA PRO A 66 -9.27 -9.05 -20.02
C PRO A 66 -8.94 -7.64 -19.54
N ALA A 67 -7.85 -7.47 -18.78
CA ALA A 67 -7.36 -6.14 -18.47
C ALA A 67 -6.96 -5.42 -19.76
N SER A 68 -7.66 -4.34 -20.09
CA SER A 68 -7.26 -3.45 -21.18
C SER A 68 -5.99 -2.73 -20.75
N GLY A 69 -4.86 -2.98 -21.41
CA GLY A 69 -3.63 -2.19 -21.15
C GLY A 69 -3.89 -0.71 -21.46
N PRO A 70 -3.21 0.24 -20.78
CA PRO A 70 -3.27 1.65 -21.16
C PRO A 70 -2.65 1.80 -22.56
N GLY A 71 -3.48 1.85 -23.61
CA GLY A 71 -3.03 2.11 -24.99
C GLY A 71 -3.68 1.32 -26.12
N SER A 72 -4.62 0.40 -25.91
CA SER A 72 -5.25 -0.31 -27.04
C SER A 72 -6.50 0.41 -27.56
N GLY A 73 -6.32 1.23 -28.59
CA GLY A 73 -7.39 1.57 -29.54
C GLY A 73 -7.93 0.33 -30.25
N PRO A 74 -9.01 0.44 -31.06
CA PRO A 74 -9.70 -0.72 -31.58
C PRO A 74 -8.85 -1.46 -32.63
N ALA A 75 -8.71 -2.77 -32.40
CA ALA A 75 -8.31 -3.83 -33.34
C ALA A 75 -6.84 -3.94 -33.79
N SER A 76 -6.21 -5.05 -33.39
CA SER A 76 -5.89 -6.10 -34.38
C SER A 76 -5.95 -7.48 -33.73
N ALA A 77 -6.77 -8.35 -34.30
CA ALA A 77 -6.86 -9.76 -33.94
C ALA A 77 -5.65 -10.49 -34.52
N SER A 78 -4.61 -10.65 -33.70
CA SER A 78 -3.53 -11.60 -33.95
C SER A 78 -3.39 -12.47 -32.70
N ALA A 79 -4.15 -13.55 -32.70
CA ALA A 79 -4.10 -14.58 -31.68
C ALA A 79 -2.72 -15.26 -31.69
N SER A 80 -1.83 -14.82 -30.79
CA SER A 80 -0.78 -15.71 -30.31
C SER A 80 -1.43 -16.67 -29.31
N ARG A 81 -1.50 -17.95 -29.68
CA ARG A 81 -1.85 -19.05 -28.77
C ARG A 81 -0.68 -19.31 -27.83
N GLY A 82 -0.37 -18.34 -26.97
CA GLY A 82 0.46 -18.53 -25.79
C GLY A 82 -0.45 -18.83 -24.60
N ARG A 83 -0.27 -19.99 -23.95
CA ARG A 83 -0.81 -20.24 -22.60
C ARG A 83 -0.08 -19.32 -21.63
N GLY A 84 -0.51 -18.06 -21.54
CA GLY A 84 -0.05 -17.10 -20.54
C GLY A 84 -1.19 -16.80 -19.58
N ASN A 85 -0.88 -16.78 -18.28
CA ASN A 85 -1.78 -16.20 -17.28
C ASN A 85 -1.99 -14.73 -17.64
N GLY A 86 -3.19 -14.36 -18.07
CA GLY A 86 -3.56 -12.98 -18.34
C GLY A 86 -3.97 -12.27 -17.06
N GLN A 87 -3.86 -10.95 -17.04
CA GLN A 87 -4.56 -10.14 -16.05
C GLN A 87 -6.01 -9.98 -16.50
N LEU A 88 -6.95 -10.33 -15.64
CA LEU A 88 -8.38 -10.16 -15.86
C LEU A 88 -8.90 -9.10 -14.90
N VAL A 89 -9.96 -8.40 -15.29
CA VAL A 89 -10.69 -7.47 -14.45
C VAL A 89 -12.10 -8.01 -14.30
N LEU A 90 -12.50 -8.20 -13.04
CA LEU A 90 -13.88 -8.46 -12.66
C LEU A 90 -14.45 -7.14 -12.13
N SER A 91 -15.52 -6.65 -12.74
CA SER A 91 -16.20 -5.40 -12.36
C SER A 91 -17.62 -5.69 -11.89
N ALA A 92 -18.07 -4.95 -10.87
CA ALA A 92 -19.46 -4.90 -10.44
C ALA A 92 -19.96 -3.45 -10.45
N THR A 93 -21.07 -3.20 -11.14
CA THR A 93 -21.67 -1.87 -11.29
C THR A 93 -23.13 -1.92 -10.83
N VAL A 94 -23.47 -1.11 -9.84
CA VAL A 94 -24.85 -0.94 -9.38
C VAL A 94 -25.61 -0.06 -10.37
N LEU A 95 -26.68 -0.61 -10.93
CA LEU A 95 -27.65 0.06 -11.79
C LEU A 95 -28.87 0.47 -10.96
N GLY A 96 -29.38 1.69 -11.17
CA GLY A 96 -30.58 2.17 -10.47
C GLY A 96 -30.34 2.54 -9.00
N ARG A 97 -29.21 3.19 -8.68
CA ARG A 97 -28.80 3.56 -7.31
C ARG A 97 -29.87 4.30 -6.50
N ALA A 98 -30.72 5.10 -7.15
CA ALA A 98 -31.79 5.85 -6.49
C ALA A 98 -32.82 4.98 -5.74
N VAL A 99 -32.84 3.66 -6.02
CA VAL A 99 -33.80 2.71 -5.47
C VAL A 99 -33.17 1.76 -4.43
N LEU A 100 -31.84 1.72 -4.35
CA LEU A 100 -31.09 0.89 -3.39
C LEU A 100 -30.62 1.71 -2.19
N SER A 101 -30.63 1.09 -1.01
CA SER A 101 -29.97 1.68 0.16
C SER A 101 -28.44 1.67 -0.05
N ASP A 102 -27.73 2.66 0.51
CA ASP A 102 -26.26 2.67 0.43
C ASP A 102 -25.65 1.42 1.10
N ALA A 103 -26.30 0.88 2.14
CA ALA A 103 -25.89 -0.36 2.80
C ALA A 103 -26.00 -1.58 1.88
N ASP A 104 -27.09 -1.70 1.11
CA ASP A 104 -27.25 -2.79 0.15
C ASP A 104 -26.31 -2.65 -1.05
N ALA A 105 -26.11 -1.42 -1.53
CA ALA A 105 -25.13 -1.15 -2.58
C ALA A 105 -23.70 -1.55 -2.13
N ALA A 106 -23.29 -1.12 -0.93
CA ALA A 106 -22.00 -1.49 -0.35
C ALA A 106 -21.88 -3.00 -0.14
N ARG A 107 -22.93 -3.66 0.36
CA ARG A 107 -22.97 -5.12 0.56
C ARG A 107 -22.85 -5.88 -0.77
N ALA A 108 -23.50 -5.41 -1.83
CA ALA A 108 -23.43 -6.02 -3.16
C ALA A 108 -22.03 -5.88 -3.78
N LEU A 109 -21.44 -4.69 -3.73
CA LEU A 109 -20.07 -4.43 -4.21
C LEU A 109 -19.03 -5.20 -3.39
N GLY A 110 -19.23 -5.28 -2.08
CA GLY A 110 -18.40 -6.05 -1.15
C GLY A 110 -18.30 -7.55 -1.47
N CYS A 111 -19.31 -8.14 -2.11
CA CYS A 111 -19.27 -9.54 -2.54
C CYS A 111 -18.17 -9.83 -3.58
N LEU A 112 -17.79 -8.82 -4.38
CA LEU A 112 -16.71 -8.90 -5.36
C LEU A 112 -15.36 -8.55 -4.73
N GLU A 113 -15.34 -7.52 -3.90
CA GLU A 113 -14.14 -6.98 -3.25
C GLU A 113 -13.50 -7.96 -2.26
N ALA A 114 -14.33 -8.71 -1.51
CA ALA A 114 -13.89 -9.65 -0.48
C ALA A 114 -13.72 -11.09 -1.01
N VAL A 115 -13.34 -11.27 -2.27
CA VAL A 115 -13.09 -12.60 -2.84
C VAL A 115 -11.65 -13.04 -2.54
N PRO A 116 -11.44 -14.15 -1.80
CA PRO A 116 -10.12 -14.69 -1.51
C PRO A 116 -9.29 -14.93 -2.78
N PHE A 117 -7.97 -14.96 -2.62
CA PHE A 117 -7.11 -15.47 -3.69
C PHE A 117 -7.35 -16.96 -3.89
N THR A 118 -7.39 -17.32 -5.17
CA THR A 118 -7.45 -18.72 -5.60
C THR A 118 -6.10 -19.42 -5.36
N GLY A 119 -6.09 -20.75 -5.49
CA GLY A 119 -4.85 -21.53 -5.34
C GLY A 119 -3.77 -21.10 -6.34
N TRP A 120 -4.13 -20.86 -7.60
CA TRP A 120 -3.15 -20.47 -8.62
C TRP A 120 -2.65 -19.03 -8.47
N GLU A 121 -3.47 -18.11 -7.96
CA GLU A 121 -3.01 -16.76 -7.58
C GLU A 121 -2.00 -16.85 -6.44
N SER A 122 -2.31 -17.66 -5.43
CA SER A 122 -1.43 -17.89 -4.28
C SER A 122 -0.10 -18.55 -4.69
N ASP A 123 -0.15 -19.52 -5.61
CA ASP A 123 1.04 -20.15 -6.18
C ASP A 123 1.90 -19.13 -6.94
N ALA A 124 1.27 -18.26 -7.74
CA ALA A 124 1.98 -17.21 -8.48
C ALA A 124 2.66 -16.20 -7.54
N PHE A 125 2.08 -15.87 -6.39
CA PHE A 125 2.74 -15.04 -5.38
C PHE A 125 3.92 -15.78 -4.72
N THR A 126 3.73 -17.06 -4.42
CA THR A 126 4.75 -17.92 -3.81
C THR A 126 5.99 -18.08 -4.69
N GLU A 127 5.81 -18.18 -6.00
CA GLU A 127 6.89 -18.24 -6.99
C GLU A 127 7.75 -16.96 -7.03
N GLN A 128 7.16 -15.80 -6.74
CA GLN A 128 7.87 -14.52 -6.69
C GLN A 128 8.70 -14.34 -5.41
N LEU A 129 8.42 -15.13 -4.36
CA LEU A 129 9.09 -15.04 -3.06
C LEU A 129 9.82 -16.34 -2.70
N PRO A 130 10.80 -16.80 -3.52
CA PRO A 130 11.42 -18.13 -3.40
C PRO A 130 12.22 -18.32 -2.11
N LEU A 131 12.72 -17.24 -1.50
CA LEU A 131 13.43 -17.32 -0.21
C LEU A 131 12.46 -17.62 0.93
N LEU A 132 11.31 -16.96 0.94
CA LEU A 132 10.28 -17.12 1.97
C LEU A 132 9.60 -18.47 1.83
N SER A 133 9.08 -18.79 0.64
CA SER A 133 8.44 -20.09 0.37
C SER A 133 9.41 -21.26 0.48
N GLY A 134 10.69 -21.04 0.22
CA GLY A 134 11.76 -22.01 0.42
C GLY A 134 11.97 -22.41 1.88
N LEU A 135 11.61 -21.57 2.87
CA LEU A 135 11.76 -21.87 4.29
C LEU A 135 10.95 -23.11 4.69
N MET A 136 9.76 -23.26 4.12
CA MET A 136 8.87 -24.41 4.38
C MET A 136 9.54 -25.77 4.10
N LYS A 137 10.51 -25.79 3.17
CA LYS A 137 11.27 -27.00 2.83
C LYS A 137 12.46 -27.24 3.75
N ARG A 138 13.03 -26.16 4.30
CA ARG A 138 14.27 -26.15 5.09
C ARG A 138 14.01 -26.36 6.59
N VAL A 139 12.95 -25.77 7.12
CA VAL A 139 12.60 -25.80 8.54
C VAL A 139 11.43 -26.78 8.72
N ARG A 140 11.72 -27.97 9.26
CA ARG A 140 10.77 -29.10 9.31
C ARG A 140 10.22 -29.39 10.71
N ASP A 141 10.88 -28.85 11.72
CA ASP A 141 10.58 -29.00 13.15
C ASP A 141 9.37 -28.16 13.61
N LYS A 142 8.79 -27.36 12.71
CA LYS A 142 7.58 -26.56 12.95
C LYS A 142 7.67 -25.70 14.23
N PRO A 143 8.65 -24.79 14.30
CA PRO A 143 8.98 -24.07 15.53
C PRO A 143 7.88 -23.15 16.06
N LEU A 144 6.84 -22.87 15.27
CA LEU A 144 5.75 -21.94 15.63
C LEU A 144 4.51 -22.65 16.21
N GLY A 145 4.57 -23.97 16.45
CA GLY A 145 3.43 -24.78 16.89
C GLY A 145 2.79 -24.36 18.23
N GLU A 146 3.58 -23.77 19.13
CA GLU A 146 3.15 -23.39 20.49
C GLU A 146 3.22 -21.86 20.71
N CYS A 147 3.13 -21.08 19.63
CA CYS A 147 3.26 -19.63 19.69
C CYS A 147 2.04 -18.94 19.07
N GLY A 148 1.54 -17.91 19.73
CA GLY A 148 0.64 -16.93 19.12
C GLY A 148 1.42 -15.95 18.27
N LEU A 149 0.83 -15.43 17.20
CA LEU A 149 1.48 -14.45 16.34
C LEU A 149 0.61 -13.22 16.17
N LEU A 150 1.18 -12.05 16.45
CA LEU A 150 0.57 -10.77 16.13
C LEU A 150 1.43 -10.09 15.06
N VAL A 151 0.89 -9.92 13.87
CA VAL A 151 1.59 -9.37 12.71
C VAL A 151 1.00 -8.01 12.38
N VAL A 152 1.78 -6.94 12.43
CA VAL A 152 1.38 -5.61 11.98
C VAL A 152 2.02 -5.38 10.61
N GLY A 153 1.22 -5.05 9.60
CA GLY A 153 1.77 -4.90 8.27
C GLY A 153 0.79 -4.33 7.24
N HIS A 154 1.32 -4.13 6.05
CA HIS A 154 0.55 -3.71 4.88
C HIS A 154 -0.17 -4.93 4.27
N LEU A 155 -1.48 -4.81 4.02
CA LEU A 155 -2.27 -5.86 3.38
C LEU A 155 -1.99 -5.93 1.88
N LEU A 156 -0.87 -6.55 1.55
CA LEU A 156 -0.37 -6.81 0.19
C LEU A 156 -0.31 -8.33 -0.06
N SER A 157 -0.06 -8.74 -1.30
CA SER A 157 -0.02 -10.17 -1.67
C SER A 157 1.16 -10.93 -1.06
N ASP A 158 2.23 -10.25 -0.66
CA ASP A 158 3.36 -10.84 0.05
C ASP A 158 2.99 -11.30 1.48
N LEU A 159 2.08 -10.59 2.15
CA LEU A 159 1.54 -10.96 3.46
C LEU A 159 0.78 -12.29 3.39
N VAL A 160 0.12 -12.58 2.27
CA VAL A 160 -0.52 -13.89 2.03
C VAL A 160 0.53 -15.00 2.06
N VAL A 161 1.64 -14.82 1.35
CA VAL A 161 2.75 -15.79 1.32
C VAL A 161 3.42 -15.89 2.68
N GLN A 162 3.57 -14.77 3.41
CA GLN A 162 4.08 -14.77 4.78
C GLN A 162 3.19 -15.57 5.71
N ALA A 163 1.88 -15.33 5.72
CA ALA A 163 0.93 -16.07 6.55
C ALA A 163 0.94 -17.58 6.24
N GLN A 164 0.89 -17.96 4.95
CA GLN A 164 0.98 -19.36 4.53
C GLN A 164 2.31 -20.01 4.95
N THR A 165 3.41 -19.25 4.88
CA THR A 165 4.73 -19.74 5.33
C THR A 165 4.74 -19.94 6.84
N LEU A 166 4.22 -18.99 7.63
CA LEU A 166 4.12 -19.11 9.10
C LEU A 166 3.29 -20.34 9.49
N ILE A 167 2.16 -20.57 8.82
CA ILE A 167 1.30 -21.74 9.02
C ILE A 167 2.06 -23.03 8.71
N ALA A 168 2.79 -23.08 7.60
CA ALA A 168 3.59 -24.24 7.23
C ALA A 168 4.76 -24.50 8.21
N LEU A 169 5.27 -23.44 8.86
CA LEU A 169 6.23 -23.51 9.96
C LEU A 169 5.59 -23.84 11.32
N GLY A 170 4.30 -24.20 11.34
CA GLY A 170 3.60 -24.72 12.51
C GLY A 170 2.62 -23.76 13.17
N ALA A 171 2.60 -22.48 12.77
CA ALA A 171 1.66 -21.53 13.37
C ALA A 171 0.22 -21.98 13.12
N ARG A 172 -0.61 -21.87 14.16
CA ARG A 172 -2.04 -22.18 14.04
C ARG A 172 -2.79 -20.92 13.60
N PRO A 173 -3.57 -20.94 12.51
CA PRO A 173 -4.25 -19.74 12.04
C PRO A 173 -5.13 -19.09 13.13
N GLU A 174 -5.78 -19.90 13.97
CA GLU A 174 -6.63 -19.44 15.07
C GLU A 174 -5.85 -18.77 16.22
N THR A 175 -4.52 -18.80 16.22
CA THR A 175 -3.65 -18.04 17.16
C THR A 175 -2.92 -16.89 16.47
N MET A 176 -3.24 -16.61 15.21
CA MET A 176 -2.70 -15.49 14.45
C MET A 176 -3.67 -14.31 14.47
N THR A 177 -3.15 -13.10 14.69
CA THR A 177 -3.81 -11.83 14.42
C THR A 177 -2.96 -11.04 13.43
N VAL A 178 -3.58 -10.49 12.40
CA VAL A 178 -3.00 -9.48 11.52
C VAL A 178 -3.63 -8.14 11.83
N VAL A 179 -2.81 -7.14 12.12
CA VAL A 179 -3.21 -5.75 12.33
C VAL A 179 -3.02 -4.98 11.04
N ASP A 180 -4.13 -4.50 10.48
CA ASP A 180 -4.17 -3.76 9.23
C ASP A 180 -4.02 -2.26 9.49
N LYS A 181 -2.93 -1.68 8.99
CA LYS A 181 -2.57 -0.26 9.17
C LYS A 181 -3.49 0.73 8.43
N GLY A 182 -4.56 0.26 7.79
CA GLY A 182 -5.60 1.13 7.22
C GLY A 182 -5.28 1.75 5.86
N TYR A 183 -4.14 1.43 5.25
CA TYR A 183 -3.76 1.97 3.94
C TYR A 183 -4.72 1.48 2.83
N PRO A 184 -5.08 2.32 1.85
CA PRO A 184 -6.01 1.98 0.78
C PRO A 184 -5.34 1.14 -0.34
N HIS A 185 -4.77 -0.01 0.02
CA HIS A 185 -4.08 -0.89 -0.92
C HIS A 185 -5.06 -1.56 -1.89
N LYS A 186 -4.63 -1.72 -3.15
CA LYS A 186 -5.47 -2.18 -4.26
C LYS A 186 -6.21 -3.50 -4.02
N LEU A 187 -5.55 -4.45 -3.36
CA LEU A 187 -6.08 -5.79 -3.12
C LEU A 187 -6.37 -6.05 -1.64
N ARG A 188 -6.46 -4.98 -0.82
CA ARG A 188 -6.60 -5.08 0.63
C ARG A 188 -7.71 -6.03 1.07
N GLN A 189 -8.92 -5.85 0.53
CA GLN A 189 -10.09 -6.67 0.89
C GLN A 189 -9.95 -8.13 0.45
N ARG A 190 -9.26 -8.40 -0.66
CA ARG A 190 -8.95 -9.77 -1.10
C ARG A 190 -7.90 -10.43 -0.20
N VAL A 191 -6.89 -9.68 0.24
CA VAL A 191 -5.89 -10.14 1.22
C VAL A 191 -6.59 -10.46 2.55
N GLU A 192 -7.41 -9.55 3.06
CA GLU A 192 -8.21 -9.76 4.27
C GLU A 192 -9.10 -11.01 4.17
N ALA A 193 -9.88 -11.12 3.08
CA ALA A 193 -10.74 -12.28 2.85
C ALA A 193 -9.96 -13.59 2.74
N HIS A 194 -8.77 -13.57 2.13
CA HIS A 194 -7.92 -14.75 2.03
C HIS A 194 -7.35 -15.16 3.39
N LEU A 195 -6.86 -14.20 4.19
CA LEU A 195 -6.38 -14.46 5.55
C LEU A 195 -7.51 -15.00 6.44
N ALA A 196 -8.69 -14.40 6.38
CA ALA A 196 -9.88 -14.88 7.10
C ALA A 196 -10.27 -16.31 6.66
N GLY A 197 -10.18 -16.61 5.36
CA GLY A 197 -10.40 -17.95 4.81
C GLY A 197 -9.39 -19.01 5.31
N LEU A 198 -8.19 -18.59 5.71
CA LEU A 198 -7.21 -19.44 6.38
C LEU A 198 -7.49 -19.61 7.88
N GLY A 199 -8.41 -18.85 8.47
CA GLY A 199 -8.71 -18.83 9.90
C GLY A 199 -7.93 -17.77 10.70
N VAL A 200 -7.22 -16.86 10.02
CA VAL A 200 -6.48 -15.77 10.65
C VAL A 200 -7.43 -14.61 10.97
N SER A 201 -7.31 -14.02 12.17
CA SER A 201 -8.06 -12.82 12.53
C SER A 201 -7.39 -11.58 11.94
N VAL A 202 -8.14 -10.73 11.25
CA VAL A 202 -7.65 -9.43 10.76
C VAL A 202 -8.37 -8.34 11.54
N VAL A 203 -7.61 -7.38 12.09
CA VAL A 203 -8.13 -6.27 12.89
C VAL A 203 -7.62 -4.96 12.30
N PRO A 204 -8.49 -4.02 11.90
CA PRO A 204 -8.05 -2.71 11.43
C PRO A 204 -7.50 -1.90 12.60
N ALA A 205 -6.38 -1.20 12.37
CA ALA A 205 -5.84 -0.21 13.29
C ALA A 205 -5.20 0.96 12.55
N ALA A 206 -5.80 2.14 12.67
CA ALA A 206 -5.26 3.37 12.09
C ALA A 206 -4.31 4.09 13.04
N ASP A 207 -4.47 3.90 14.36
CA ASP A 207 -3.67 4.56 15.38
C ASP A 207 -3.33 3.66 16.58
N LYS A 208 -2.64 4.23 17.59
CA LYS A 208 -2.21 3.49 18.79
C LYS A 208 -3.38 2.99 19.66
N VAL A 209 -4.54 3.66 19.63
CA VAL A 209 -5.74 3.25 20.38
C VAL A 209 -6.39 2.04 19.71
N ASP A 210 -6.45 2.04 18.38
CA ASP A 210 -6.91 0.86 17.65
C ASP A 210 -5.95 -0.32 17.83
N VAL A 211 -4.63 -0.06 17.86
CA VAL A 211 -3.62 -1.10 18.14
C VAL A 211 -3.81 -1.67 19.55
N GLU A 212 -4.12 -0.83 20.55
CA GLU A 212 -4.45 -1.31 21.90
C GLU A 212 -5.64 -2.28 21.87
N THR A 213 -6.68 -1.92 21.13
CA THR A 213 -7.86 -2.77 20.93
C THR A 213 -7.46 -4.11 20.29
N ALA A 214 -6.63 -4.09 19.25
CA ALA A 214 -6.15 -5.30 18.58
C ALA A 214 -5.33 -6.19 19.53
N LEU A 215 -4.45 -5.61 20.36
CA LEU A 215 -3.67 -6.34 21.37
C LEU A 215 -4.56 -7.01 22.40
N ARG A 216 -5.60 -6.31 22.89
CA ARG A 216 -6.57 -6.88 23.85
C ARG A 216 -7.40 -8.01 23.23
N LEU A 217 -7.86 -7.84 21.99
CA LEU A 217 -8.59 -8.89 21.26
C LEU A 217 -7.72 -10.12 21.01
N HIS A 218 -6.44 -9.92 20.70
CA HIS A 218 -5.49 -11.01 20.54
C HIS A 218 -5.29 -11.76 21.86
N ALA A 219 -4.92 -11.05 22.94
CA ALA A 219 -4.69 -11.65 24.25
C ALA A 219 -5.93 -12.35 24.84
N ALA A 220 -7.14 -11.86 24.56
CA ALA A 220 -8.37 -12.50 25.02
C ALA A 220 -8.68 -13.83 24.29
N ARG A 221 -8.14 -14.02 23.09
CA ARG A 221 -8.39 -15.19 22.23
C ARG A 221 -7.26 -16.21 22.26
N VAL A 222 -6.03 -15.74 22.43
CA VAL A 222 -4.81 -16.55 22.30
C VAL A 222 -4.25 -16.82 23.68
N MET A 223 -4.20 -18.10 24.06
CA MET A 223 -3.69 -18.53 25.37
C MET A 223 -2.17 -18.71 25.36
N GLU A 224 -1.60 -18.85 24.17
CA GLU A 224 -0.17 -19.06 23.96
C GLU A 224 0.59 -17.73 24.07
N PRO A 225 1.80 -17.75 24.67
CA PRO A 225 2.69 -16.62 24.60
C PRO A 225 3.00 -16.24 23.15
N SER A 226 2.89 -14.94 22.87
CA SER A 226 2.85 -14.47 21.49
C SER A 226 4.10 -13.71 21.08
N VAL A 227 4.50 -13.85 19.81
CA VAL A 227 5.55 -13.04 19.20
C VAL A 227 4.91 -11.99 18.31
N VAL A 228 5.40 -10.76 18.43
CA VAL A 228 4.98 -9.66 17.57
C VAL A 228 5.92 -9.58 16.37
N ILE A 229 5.37 -9.46 15.17
CA ILE A 229 6.08 -9.05 13.95
C ILE A 229 5.55 -7.66 13.60
N ASP A 230 6.33 -6.61 13.85
CA ASP A 230 5.88 -5.21 13.73
C ASP A 230 6.56 -4.52 12.54
N ASP A 231 5.77 -3.75 11.78
CA ASP A 231 6.21 -2.91 10.68
C ASP A 231 5.72 -1.47 10.92
N GLY A 232 6.54 -0.70 11.64
CA GLY A 232 6.31 0.72 11.90
C GLY A 232 6.38 1.11 13.38
N GLY A 233 6.62 0.15 14.28
CA GLY A 233 6.78 0.37 15.72
C GLY A 233 5.53 0.89 16.40
N LEU A 234 4.37 0.34 16.04
CA LEU A 234 3.11 0.71 16.69
C LEU A 234 2.89 -0.06 17.99
N VAL A 235 3.27 -1.34 18.03
CA VAL A 235 2.95 -2.24 19.13
C VAL A 235 3.77 -1.92 20.37
N GLY A 236 5.08 -1.67 20.20
CA GLY A 236 5.98 -1.38 21.31
C GLY A 236 5.52 -0.20 22.18
N PRO A 237 5.38 1.00 21.59
CA PRO A 237 4.86 2.15 22.31
C PRO A 237 3.47 1.93 22.92
N THR A 238 2.56 1.23 22.22
CA THR A 238 1.24 0.93 22.77
C THR A 238 1.31 0.01 23.99
N LEU A 239 2.15 -1.03 23.96
CA LEU A 239 2.36 -1.90 25.12
C LEU A 239 2.95 -1.12 26.29
N MET A 240 3.93 -0.24 26.08
CA MET A 240 4.55 0.50 27.19
C MET A 240 3.65 1.59 27.77
N MET A 241 2.89 2.30 26.92
CA MET A 241 2.18 3.52 27.31
C MET A 241 0.70 3.30 27.59
N LEU A 242 0.04 2.39 26.89
CA LEU A 242 -1.42 2.23 26.91
C LEU A 242 -1.87 0.89 27.52
N ALA A 243 -1.11 -0.19 27.32
CA ALA A 243 -1.45 -1.52 27.83
C ALA A 243 -0.26 -2.31 28.43
N PRO A 244 0.46 -1.75 29.43
CA PRO A 244 1.63 -2.40 30.05
C PRO A 244 1.28 -3.71 30.74
N GLU A 245 0.04 -3.89 31.19
CA GLU A 245 -0.46 -5.13 31.77
C GLU A 245 -0.48 -6.30 30.79
N LEU A 246 -0.43 -6.06 29.47
CA LEU A 246 -0.37 -7.11 28.45
C LEU A 246 1.05 -7.58 28.14
N LEU A 247 2.09 -6.90 28.61
CA LEU A 247 3.50 -7.27 28.37
C LEU A 247 3.81 -8.75 28.69
N PRO A 248 3.28 -9.38 29.76
CA PRO A 248 3.52 -10.79 30.05
C PRO A 248 3.00 -11.78 29.00
N GLU A 249 2.04 -11.37 28.17
CA GLU A 249 1.45 -12.19 27.10
C GLU A 249 2.39 -12.31 25.89
N TYR A 250 3.42 -11.45 25.79
CA TYR A 250 4.32 -11.39 24.66
C TYR A 250 5.74 -11.86 25.01
N ARG A 251 6.40 -12.51 24.06
CA ARG A 251 7.76 -13.08 24.21
C ARG A 251 8.84 -12.27 23.53
N GLY A 252 8.48 -11.36 22.64
CA GLY A 252 9.43 -10.54 21.90
C GLY A 252 8.81 -9.86 20.71
N VAL A 253 9.55 -8.90 20.14
CA VAL A 253 9.16 -8.14 18.97
C VAL A 253 10.20 -8.36 17.87
N VAL A 254 9.74 -8.71 16.68
CA VAL A 254 10.51 -8.75 15.44
C VAL A 254 10.17 -7.48 14.67
N GLU A 255 11.03 -6.46 14.75
CA GLU A 255 10.76 -5.16 14.12
C GLU A 255 11.37 -5.09 12.71
N GLN A 256 10.53 -4.75 11.75
CA GLN A 256 10.83 -4.79 10.32
C GLN A 256 11.25 -3.43 9.75
N SER A 257 11.02 -2.32 10.44
CA SER A 257 11.28 -0.97 9.95
C SER A 257 12.29 -0.20 10.83
N MET A 258 13.08 0.69 10.22
CA MET A 258 13.97 1.57 11.01
C MET A 258 13.16 2.54 11.88
N ALA A 259 12.04 3.03 11.36
CA ALA A 259 11.13 3.89 12.11
C ALA A 259 10.63 3.20 13.39
N GLY A 260 10.30 1.91 13.35
CA GLY A 260 9.86 1.20 14.54
C GLY A 260 10.97 0.89 15.52
N ILE A 261 12.21 0.69 15.05
CA ILE A 261 13.39 0.62 15.94
C ILE A 261 13.57 1.95 16.68
N GLU A 262 13.46 3.08 15.99
CA GLU A 262 13.55 4.42 16.60
C GLU A 262 12.46 4.62 17.67
N GLU A 263 11.21 4.17 17.43
CA GLU A 263 10.14 4.24 18.44
C GLU A 263 10.42 3.38 19.67
N LEU A 264 11.08 2.22 19.51
CA LEU A 264 11.48 1.34 20.61
C LEU A 264 12.69 1.86 21.39
N GLU A 265 13.66 2.48 20.72
CA GLU A 265 14.89 3.01 21.32
C GLU A 265 14.63 4.06 22.41
N VAL A 266 13.52 4.79 22.32
CA VAL A 266 13.10 5.79 23.33
C VAL A 266 12.93 5.17 24.71
N PHE A 267 12.54 3.89 24.81
CA PHE A 267 12.37 3.19 26.08
C PHE A 267 13.69 2.66 26.65
N GLY A 268 14.73 2.52 25.83
CA GLY A 268 16.06 2.11 26.27
C GLY A 268 16.05 0.87 27.18
N ALA A 269 16.57 1.02 28.40
CA ALA A 269 16.67 -0.05 29.38
C ALA A 269 15.32 -0.43 30.04
N ASP A 270 14.29 0.41 29.91
CA ASP A 270 12.97 0.16 30.50
C ASP A 270 12.14 -0.82 29.66
N TRP A 271 12.53 -1.08 28.41
CA TRP A 271 11.86 -2.04 27.53
C TRP A 271 12.15 -3.50 27.98
N PRO A 272 11.13 -4.30 28.35
CA PRO A 272 11.35 -5.57 29.05
C PRO A 272 11.41 -6.79 28.13
N LEU A 273 11.10 -6.66 26.84
CA LEU A 273 11.02 -7.78 25.89
C LEU A 273 12.25 -7.83 24.97
N PRO A 274 12.68 -9.00 24.48
CA PRO A 274 13.72 -9.06 23.46
C PRO A 274 13.21 -8.45 22.14
N VAL A 275 14.07 -7.67 21.47
CA VAL A 275 13.81 -7.11 20.13
C VAL A 275 14.76 -7.75 19.13
N PHE A 276 14.20 -8.35 18.08
CA PHE A 276 14.94 -8.83 16.93
C PHE A 276 14.78 -7.83 15.78
N SER A 277 15.82 -7.07 15.46
CA SER A 277 15.78 -6.10 14.37
C SER A 277 16.03 -6.75 13.02
N VAL A 278 14.98 -6.86 12.20
CA VAL A 278 15.11 -7.18 10.76
C VAL A 278 15.54 -5.93 10.00
N ALA A 279 15.06 -4.75 10.43
CA ALA A 279 15.37 -3.44 9.89
C ALA A 279 16.89 -3.19 9.74
N GLN A 280 17.66 -3.58 10.77
CA GLN A 280 19.10 -3.38 10.82
C GLN A 280 19.91 -4.58 10.28
N SER A 281 19.28 -5.54 9.59
CA SER A 281 20.02 -6.63 8.96
C SER A 281 20.79 -6.16 7.71
N THR A 282 21.95 -6.77 7.46
CA THR A 282 22.79 -6.44 6.28
C THR A 282 22.03 -6.66 4.96
N VAL A 283 21.24 -7.73 4.89
CA VAL A 283 20.46 -8.07 3.69
C VAL A 283 19.38 -7.02 3.44
N LYS A 284 18.64 -6.62 4.47
CA LYS A 284 17.58 -5.62 4.31
C LYS A 284 18.14 -4.27 3.89
N ARG A 285 19.16 -3.76 4.60
CA ARG A 285 19.80 -2.49 4.23
C ARG A 285 20.48 -2.51 2.85
N GLY A 286 21.10 -3.63 2.48
CA GLY A 286 21.90 -3.74 1.26
C GLY A 286 21.12 -4.02 -0.01
N ILE A 287 19.95 -4.66 0.06
CA ILE A 287 19.20 -5.11 -1.12
C ILE A 287 17.89 -4.33 -1.31
N GLU A 288 17.14 -4.08 -0.23
CA GLU A 288 15.77 -3.56 -0.32
C GLU A 288 15.70 -2.15 -0.90
N ALA A 289 16.64 -1.28 -0.51
CA ALA A 289 16.59 0.14 -0.85
C ALA A 289 16.63 0.41 -2.36
N HIS A 290 17.40 -0.38 -3.12
CA HIS A 290 17.46 -0.28 -4.58
C HIS A 290 16.09 -0.62 -5.20
N TRP A 291 15.45 -1.69 -4.75
CA TRP A 291 14.14 -2.10 -5.25
C TRP A 291 13.01 -1.14 -4.84
N ILE A 292 13.10 -0.53 -3.66
CA ILE A 292 12.20 0.57 -3.28
C ILE A 292 12.36 1.72 -4.26
N ALA A 293 13.59 2.17 -4.53
CA ALA A 293 13.85 3.27 -5.45
C ALA A 293 13.34 3.00 -6.88
N GLU A 294 13.62 1.81 -7.41
CA GLU A 294 13.07 1.37 -8.71
C GLU A 294 11.54 1.38 -8.72
N SER A 295 10.90 0.88 -7.65
CA SER A 295 9.44 0.89 -7.54
C SER A 295 8.88 2.30 -7.44
N VAL A 296 9.52 3.21 -6.69
CA VAL A 296 9.13 4.62 -6.59
C VAL A 296 9.14 5.27 -7.97
N VAL A 297 10.27 5.18 -8.68
CA VAL A 297 10.42 5.84 -9.98
C VAL A 297 9.48 5.22 -11.02
N ARG A 298 9.32 3.89 -11.02
CA ARG A 298 8.35 3.21 -11.87
C ARG A 298 6.92 3.69 -11.60
N SER A 299 6.49 3.73 -10.33
CA SER A 299 5.14 4.16 -9.97
C SER A 299 4.89 5.63 -10.34
N ILE A 300 5.86 6.52 -10.16
CA ILE A 300 5.77 7.92 -10.62
C ILE A 300 5.51 7.97 -12.14
N ARG A 301 6.22 7.17 -12.94
CA ARG A 301 6.03 7.13 -14.40
C ARG A 301 4.69 6.53 -14.81
N GLU A 302 4.20 5.53 -14.08
CA GLU A 302 2.88 4.94 -14.30
C GLU A 302 1.75 5.95 -14.01
N LEU A 303 1.92 6.81 -13.00
CA LEU A 303 0.99 7.90 -12.70
C LEU A 303 1.06 9.06 -13.70
N LEU A 304 2.22 9.24 -14.34
CA LEU A 304 2.52 10.36 -15.24
C LEU A 304 2.92 9.89 -16.65
N PRO A 305 2.07 9.11 -17.37
CA PRO A 305 2.45 8.51 -18.65
C PRO A 305 2.66 9.52 -19.79
N GLY A 306 2.16 10.75 -19.65
CA GLY A 306 2.31 11.82 -20.62
C GLY A 306 3.57 12.68 -20.42
N GLU A 307 4.31 12.50 -19.32
CA GLU A 307 5.44 13.35 -18.96
C GLU A 307 6.76 12.85 -19.52
N ALA A 308 7.57 13.78 -20.03
CA ALA A 308 8.92 13.51 -20.49
C ALA A 308 9.93 13.80 -19.35
N PHE A 309 10.51 12.74 -18.79
CA PHE A 309 11.47 12.86 -17.69
C PHE A 309 12.92 13.05 -18.15
N GLU A 310 13.27 12.73 -19.39
CA GLU A 310 14.64 12.90 -19.91
C GLU A 310 15.06 14.39 -19.87
N ASP A 311 16.25 14.67 -19.34
CA ASP A 311 16.80 16.02 -19.07
C ASP A 311 15.97 16.91 -18.13
N ALA A 312 14.82 16.43 -17.64
CA ALA A 312 14.00 17.16 -16.70
C ALA A 312 14.70 17.28 -15.34
N PRO A 313 14.59 18.44 -14.66
CA PRO A 313 15.19 18.62 -13.35
C PRO A 313 14.39 17.84 -12.29
N ALA A 314 15.09 17.03 -11.50
CA ALA A 314 14.53 16.36 -10.33
C ALA A 314 15.24 16.85 -9.07
N LEU A 315 14.53 16.86 -7.95
CA LEU A 315 15.06 17.15 -6.62
C LEU A 315 14.71 16.00 -5.68
N VAL A 316 15.71 15.43 -5.02
CA VAL A 316 15.52 14.43 -3.96
C VAL A 316 15.78 15.09 -2.61
N ILE A 317 14.80 15.01 -1.70
CA ILE A 317 14.87 15.52 -0.34
C ILE A 317 15.10 14.31 0.59
N GLY A 318 16.23 14.33 1.30
CA GLY A 318 16.77 13.20 2.06
C GLY A 318 17.74 12.37 1.22
N PHE A 319 18.97 12.21 1.71
CA PHE A 319 20.04 11.41 1.12
C PHE A 319 20.50 10.31 2.08
N GLY A 320 19.52 9.60 2.66
CA GLY A 320 19.74 8.35 3.39
C GLY A 320 19.69 7.13 2.47
N THR A 321 19.53 5.94 3.05
CA THR A 321 19.58 4.65 2.34
C THR A 321 18.67 4.59 1.10
N ILE A 322 17.44 5.11 1.20
CA ILE A 322 16.48 5.11 0.08
C ILE A 322 16.74 6.29 -0.86
N GLY A 323 16.92 7.50 -0.32
CA GLY A 323 17.13 8.71 -1.11
C GLY A 323 18.34 8.65 -2.03
N GLU A 324 19.44 8.04 -1.57
CA GLU A 324 20.63 7.78 -2.41
C GLU A 324 20.28 6.94 -3.65
N GLN A 325 19.52 5.86 -3.44
CA GLN A 325 19.11 4.96 -4.52
C GLN A 325 18.10 5.64 -5.46
N VAL A 326 17.15 6.42 -4.93
CA VAL A 326 16.22 7.21 -5.74
C VAL A 326 16.97 8.20 -6.63
N ALA A 327 17.91 8.97 -6.07
CA ALA A 327 18.74 9.89 -6.84
C ALA A 327 19.53 9.17 -7.94
N SER A 328 20.07 7.98 -7.63
CA SER A 328 20.80 7.16 -8.59
C SER A 328 19.91 6.65 -9.73
N VAL A 329 18.72 6.13 -9.44
CA VAL A 329 17.76 5.63 -10.45
C VAL A 329 17.29 6.78 -11.34
N LEU A 330 16.92 7.94 -10.78
CA LEU A 330 16.51 9.12 -11.55
C LEU A 330 17.64 9.63 -12.47
N ARG A 331 18.88 9.67 -11.98
CA ARG A 331 20.05 10.02 -12.80
C ARG A 331 20.30 8.99 -13.90
N GLY A 332 20.10 7.70 -13.61
CA GLY A 332 20.15 6.62 -14.60
C GLY A 332 19.10 6.76 -15.71
N GLN A 333 17.97 7.40 -15.40
CA GLN A 333 16.93 7.80 -16.36
C GLN A 333 17.20 9.14 -17.04
N ARG A 334 18.43 9.67 -16.95
CA ARG A 334 18.89 10.93 -17.56
C ARG A 334 18.20 12.17 -17.04
N MET A 335 17.65 12.14 -15.83
CA MET A 335 17.19 13.35 -15.15
C MET A 335 18.36 14.16 -14.61
N ARG A 336 18.20 15.49 -14.54
CA ARG A 336 19.15 16.37 -13.86
C ARG A 336 18.82 16.40 -12.37
N VAL A 337 19.52 15.58 -11.59
CA VAL A 337 19.19 15.38 -10.17
C VAL A 337 19.94 16.36 -9.26
N ALA A 338 19.18 17.11 -8.47
CA ALA A 338 19.64 17.83 -7.30
C ALA A 338 19.26 17.07 -6.02
N VAL A 339 20.01 17.27 -4.94
CA VAL A 339 19.80 16.63 -3.65
C VAL A 339 19.85 17.65 -2.54
N TYR A 340 18.94 17.52 -1.58
CA TYR A 340 18.96 18.23 -0.31
C TYR A 340 18.90 17.24 0.85
N ASP A 341 19.65 17.48 1.92
CA ASP A 341 19.53 16.80 3.20
C ASP A 341 19.83 17.81 4.31
N SER A 342 19.10 17.73 5.43
CA SER A 342 19.32 18.62 6.58
C SER A 342 20.55 18.21 7.39
N GLU A 343 21.04 16.98 7.25
CA GLU A 343 22.27 16.50 7.88
C GLU A 343 23.48 16.77 6.99
N TRP A 344 24.36 17.66 7.45
CA TRP A 344 25.59 18.04 6.76
C TRP A 344 26.42 16.87 6.21
N PRO A 345 26.65 15.76 6.95
CA PRO A 345 27.40 14.62 6.40
C PRO A 345 26.74 13.98 5.18
N ARG A 346 25.41 13.90 5.15
CA ARG A 346 24.65 13.32 4.02
C ARG A 346 24.62 14.27 2.83
N LEU A 347 24.45 15.58 3.07
CA LEU A 347 24.52 16.59 2.03
C LEU A 347 25.91 16.63 1.37
N LEU A 348 26.98 16.52 2.17
CA LEU A 348 28.35 16.43 1.66
C LEU A 348 28.56 15.15 0.84
N ALA A 349 28.05 14.00 1.31
CA ALA A 349 28.11 12.76 0.55
C ALA A 349 27.39 12.86 -0.81
N ALA A 350 26.25 13.55 -0.87
CA ALA A 350 25.55 13.81 -2.11
C ALA A 350 26.37 14.69 -3.07
N HIS A 351 27.05 15.71 -2.54
CA HIS A 351 27.94 16.57 -3.31
C HIS A 351 29.10 15.78 -3.91
N GLU A 352 29.78 14.96 -3.10
CA GLU A 352 30.87 14.07 -3.55
C GLU A 352 30.41 13.03 -4.57
N ALA A 353 29.14 12.59 -4.49
CA ALA A 353 28.51 11.72 -5.48
C ALA A 353 28.16 12.43 -6.82
N GLY A 354 28.42 13.74 -6.91
CA GLY A 354 28.27 14.56 -8.11
C GLY A 354 26.87 15.14 -8.33
N TYR A 355 26.04 15.20 -7.29
CA TYR A 355 24.72 15.84 -7.38
C TYR A 355 24.82 17.35 -7.13
N LEU A 356 23.90 18.13 -7.71
CA LEU A 356 23.73 19.53 -7.34
C LEU A 356 23.15 19.61 -5.92
N THR A 357 23.82 20.33 -5.03
CA THR A 357 23.44 20.47 -3.62
C THR A 357 23.47 21.94 -3.21
N ALA A 358 22.63 22.33 -2.25
CA ALA A 358 22.71 23.63 -1.60
C ALA A 358 22.41 23.52 -0.08
N PRO A 359 22.92 24.46 0.74
CA PRO A 359 22.63 24.50 2.18
C PRO A 359 21.15 24.76 2.50
N GLU A 360 20.41 25.42 1.61
CA GLU A 360 19.02 25.78 1.79
C GLU A 360 18.16 25.13 0.70
N LEU A 361 17.06 24.49 1.10
CA LEU A 361 16.13 23.81 0.18
C LEU A 361 15.52 24.80 -0.82
N ALA A 362 15.12 25.98 -0.35
CA ALA A 362 14.59 27.08 -1.17
C ALA A 362 15.50 27.45 -2.36
N ALA A 363 16.82 27.44 -2.17
CA ALA A 363 17.77 27.76 -3.22
C ALA A 363 17.76 26.72 -4.36
N LEU A 364 17.56 25.43 -4.03
CA LEU A 364 17.40 24.38 -5.03
C LEU A 364 16.04 24.47 -5.71
N LEU A 365 14.96 24.74 -4.97
CA LEU A 365 13.63 24.89 -5.54
C LEU A 365 13.56 26.04 -6.55
N ASP A 366 14.12 27.21 -6.23
CA ASP A 366 14.09 28.39 -7.10
C ASP A 366 15.15 28.33 -8.22
N GLY A 367 16.37 27.85 -7.91
CA GLY A 367 17.48 27.81 -8.87
C GLY A 367 17.43 26.62 -9.84
N HIS A 368 17.14 25.42 -9.33
CA HIS A 368 17.09 24.19 -10.16
C HIS A 368 15.73 24.00 -10.84
N ARG A 369 14.66 24.56 -10.25
CA ARG A 369 13.27 24.51 -10.73
C ARG A 369 12.84 23.07 -11.11
N PRO A 370 12.82 22.15 -10.14
CA PRO A 370 12.52 20.74 -10.40
C PRO A 370 11.11 20.55 -10.98
N LEU A 371 11.00 19.72 -12.03
CA LEU A 371 9.74 19.15 -12.50
C LEU A 371 9.22 18.11 -11.49
N LEU A 372 10.14 17.36 -10.89
CA LEU A 372 9.83 16.28 -9.95
C LEU A 372 10.58 16.49 -8.63
N VAL A 373 9.85 16.53 -7.52
CA VAL A 373 10.39 16.52 -6.16
C VAL A 373 10.03 15.20 -5.50
N VAL A 374 11.03 14.49 -4.98
CA VAL A 374 10.84 13.22 -4.26
C VAL A 374 11.34 13.35 -2.83
N SER A 375 10.45 13.24 -1.85
CA SER A 375 10.79 13.25 -0.44
C SER A 375 10.98 11.82 0.09
N SER A 376 12.11 11.59 0.77
CA SER A 376 12.53 10.29 1.29
C SER A 376 13.21 10.40 2.66
N THR A 377 12.79 11.37 3.46
CA THR A 377 13.48 11.71 4.72
C THR A 377 13.21 10.66 5.80
N GLY A 378 12.06 9.98 5.75
CA GLY A 378 11.66 8.91 6.67
C GLY A 378 11.43 9.38 8.11
N ARG A 379 11.65 10.66 8.41
CA ARG A 379 11.50 11.23 9.76
C ARG A 379 10.09 11.77 9.92
N GLY A 380 9.41 11.38 10.99
CA GLY A 380 8.17 12.03 11.37
C GLY A 380 8.45 13.42 11.93
N ALA A 381 7.67 14.41 11.54
CA ALA A 381 7.46 15.56 12.41
C ALA A 381 6.73 15.07 13.66
N GLY A 382 7.30 15.27 14.86
CA GLY A 382 6.52 15.11 16.10
C GLY A 382 5.30 16.04 16.09
N PRO A 383 4.31 15.86 16.98
CA PRO A 383 3.14 16.73 17.06
C PRO A 383 3.57 18.21 17.16
N GLY A 384 3.20 19.03 16.19
CA GLY A 384 3.56 20.45 16.11
C GLY A 384 4.96 20.77 15.58
N ALA A 385 5.72 19.78 15.09
CA ALA A 385 7.01 20.00 14.44
C ALA A 385 6.85 20.30 12.95
N ARG A 386 7.84 20.99 12.37
CA ARG A 386 7.90 21.25 10.93
C ARG A 386 8.05 19.92 10.16
N PRO A 387 7.38 19.76 9.00
CA PRO A 387 7.59 18.61 8.11
C PRO A 387 9.07 18.41 7.81
N SER A 388 9.51 17.16 7.88
CA SER A 388 10.94 16.83 7.74
C SER A 388 11.42 16.91 6.29
N GLY A 389 10.50 16.85 5.33
CA GLY A 389 10.76 16.95 3.89
C GLY A 389 10.48 18.36 3.36
N LEU A 390 9.26 18.58 2.89
CA LEU A 390 8.83 19.80 2.19
C LEU A 390 7.70 20.50 2.95
N GLY A 391 7.95 21.69 3.50
CA GLY A 391 6.93 22.42 4.25
C GLY A 391 7.34 23.82 4.72
N GLY A 392 6.41 24.53 5.34
CA GLY A 392 6.64 25.92 5.78
C GLY A 392 6.91 26.86 4.60
N GLU A 393 7.92 27.72 4.74
CA GLU A 393 8.29 28.72 3.71
C GLU A 393 8.85 28.09 2.43
N ASP A 394 9.34 26.84 2.48
CA ASP A 394 9.87 26.15 1.28
C ASP A 394 8.79 25.97 0.20
N LEU A 395 7.52 25.88 0.60
CA LEU A 395 6.38 25.78 -0.31
C LEU A 395 6.26 26.98 -1.25
N ASP A 396 6.69 28.16 -0.81
CA ASP A 396 6.63 29.41 -1.58
C ASP A 396 7.66 29.45 -2.73
N PHE A 397 8.62 28.53 -2.71
CA PHE A 397 9.67 28.37 -3.71
C PHE A 397 9.37 27.25 -4.71
N LEU A 398 8.29 26.48 -4.53
CA LEU A 398 7.91 25.44 -5.49
C LEU A 398 7.68 26.04 -6.89
N PRO A 399 8.30 25.48 -7.94
CA PRO A 399 8.01 25.91 -9.30
C PRO A 399 6.59 25.46 -9.70
N GLY A 400 5.94 26.24 -10.57
CA GLY A 400 4.71 25.79 -11.23
C GLY A 400 4.97 24.61 -12.18
N GLU A 401 3.93 23.82 -12.44
CA GLU A 401 3.99 22.56 -13.18
C GLU A 401 4.93 21.53 -12.52
N CYS A 402 4.87 21.42 -11.19
CA CYS A 402 5.73 20.53 -10.41
C CYS A 402 4.96 19.33 -9.87
N PHE A 403 5.61 18.16 -9.86
CA PHE A 403 5.12 16.93 -9.24
C PHE A 403 5.87 16.66 -7.95
N VAL A 404 5.14 16.35 -6.87
CA VAL A 404 5.72 16.02 -5.56
C VAL A 404 5.33 14.61 -5.18
N ALA A 405 6.31 13.76 -4.88
CA ALA A 405 6.11 12.38 -4.46
C ALA A 405 6.70 12.14 -3.07
N ASN A 406 5.97 11.40 -2.23
CA ASN A 406 6.47 10.88 -0.97
C ASN A 406 6.87 9.41 -1.13
N VAL A 407 7.96 9.02 -0.48
CA VAL A 407 8.43 7.62 -0.43
C VAL A 407 8.12 6.96 0.91
N SER A 408 8.11 7.68 2.04
CA SER A 408 7.96 7.02 3.34
C SER A 408 6.51 6.85 3.79
N GLY A 409 6.30 5.84 4.63
CA GLY A 409 5.00 5.51 5.21
C GLY A 409 4.40 6.60 6.12
N ARG A 410 5.15 7.65 6.48
CA ARG A 410 4.66 8.72 7.37
C ARG A 410 4.03 9.83 6.52
N ALA A 411 2.77 10.17 6.81
CA ALA A 411 2.02 11.22 6.11
C ALA A 411 2.50 12.66 6.41
N SER A 412 3.65 12.84 7.08
CA SER A 412 4.15 14.12 7.57
C SER A 412 5.40 14.64 6.86
N GLU A 413 5.83 14.01 5.77
CA GLU A 413 6.96 14.50 4.97
C GLU A 413 6.62 15.75 4.14
N ILE A 414 5.37 15.87 3.71
CA ILE A 414 4.88 16.97 2.89
C ILE A 414 3.80 17.71 3.67
N ASP A 415 3.92 19.04 3.75
CA ASP A 415 2.95 19.93 4.36
C ASP A 415 1.70 20.11 3.47
N LEU A 416 0.84 19.09 3.42
CA LEU A 416 -0.41 19.16 2.65
C LEU A 416 -1.36 20.28 3.14
N PRO A 417 -1.53 20.53 4.46
CA PRO A 417 -2.29 21.68 4.95
C PRO A 417 -1.69 23.01 4.48
N GLY A 418 -0.37 23.18 4.58
CA GLY A 418 0.32 24.38 4.13
C GLY A 418 0.21 24.63 2.62
N LEU A 419 0.13 23.57 1.80
CA LEU A 419 -0.19 23.66 0.37
C LEU A 419 -1.65 24.07 0.14
N ALA A 420 -2.59 23.49 0.90
CA ALA A 420 -4.01 23.81 0.78
C ALA A 420 -4.29 25.29 1.12
N GLU A 421 -3.63 25.83 2.14
CA GLU A 421 -3.74 27.24 2.54
C GLU A 421 -3.24 28.21 1.47
N ARG A 422 -2.23 27.80 0.70
CA ARG A 422 -1.64 28.60 -0.40
C ARG A 422 -2.36 28.43 -1.73
N ALA A 423 -3.21 27.41 -1.86
CA ALA A 423 -3.85 27.07 -3.11
C ALA A 423 -5.07 27.96 -3.38
N GLU A 424 -5.12 28.54 -4.57
CA GLU A 424 -6.31 29.22 -5.08
C GLU A 424 -7.41 28.21 -5.47
N ARG A 425 -7.00 27.00 -5.84
CA ARG A 425 -7.90 25.90 -6.21
C ARG A 425 -7.25 24.54 -5.92
N ILE A 426 -8.06 23.58 -5.48
CA ILE A 426 -7.64 22.20 -5.25
C ILE A 426 -8.45 21.29 -6.19
N GLU A 427 -7.77 20.43 -6.93
CA GLU A 427 -8.35 19.49 -7.90
C GLU A 427 -7.98 18.06 -7.52
N ASP A 428 -8.97 17.21 -7.33
CA ASP A 428 -8.79 15.77 -7.19
C ASP A 428 -8.59 15.14 -8.58
N LEU A 429 -7.46 14.46 -8.78
CA LEU A 429 -7.10 13.77 -10.02
C LEU A 429 -7.25 12.25 -9.92
N GLY A 430 -8.00 11.76 -8.93
CA GLY A 430 -8.21 10.36 -8.66
C GLY A 430 -6.90 9.65 -8.35
N ARG A 431 -6.58 8.57 -9.08
CA ARG A 431 -5.41 7.72 -8.81
C ARG A 431 -4.07 8.46 -8.90
N VAL A 432 -4.01 9.58 -9.61
CA VAL A 432 -2.77 10.39 -9.73
C VAL A 432 -2.47 11.10 -8.41
N GLY A 433 -3.49 11.59 -7.71
CA GLY A 433 -3.35 12.35 -6.48
C GLY A 433 -4.10 13.68 -6.52
N VAL A 434 -3.59 14.69 -5.81
CA VAL A 434 -4.24 16.00 -5.65
C VAL A 434 -3.40 17.11 -6.25
N ARG A 435 -4.02 17.98 -7.04
CA ARG A 435 -3.38 19.18 -7.58
C ARG A 435 -3.79 20.43 -6.81
N TYR A 436 -2.79 21.17 -6.37
CA TYR A 436 -2.88 22.45 -5.71
C TYR A 436 -2.48 23.53 -6.70
N VAL A 437 -3.41 24.41 -7.07
CA VAL A 437 -3.14 25.54 -7.97
C VAL A 437 -2.62 26.71 -7.13
N LEU A 438 -1.31 26.90 -7.11
CA LEU A 438 -0.63 27.97 -6.38
C LEU A 438 -0.45 29.22 -7.26
N PRO A 439 -0.15 30.41 -6.70
CA PRO A 439 0.08 31.62 -7.49
C PRO A 439 1.21 31.51 -8.53
N ARG A 440 2.20 30.64 -8.29
CA ARG A 440 3.33 30.38 -9.21
C ARG A 440 3.02 29.30 -10.26
N GLY A 441 1.85 28.66 -10.19
CA GLY A 441 1.41 27.57 -11.07
C GLY A 441 0.98 26.33 -10.29
N PRO A 442 0.49 25.29 -10.99
CA PRO A 442 -0.01 24.08 -10.35
C PRO A 442 1.11 23.22 -9.79
N VAL A 443 0.88 22.65 -8.60
CA VAL A 443 1.70 21.61 -7.98
C VAL A 443 0.84 20.38 -7.79
N THR A 444 1.24 19.24 -8.34
CA THR A 444 0.51 17.98 -8.22
C THR A 444 1.21 17.08 -7.20
N VAL A 445 0.57 16.85 -6.06
CA VAL A 445 1.04 15.88 -5.06
C VAL A 445 0.55 14.50 -5.50
N LEU A 446 1.50 13.64 -5.83
CA LEU A 446 1.23 12.30 -6.29
C LEU A 446 0.73 11.44 -5.14
N ALA A 447 -0.26 10.61 -5.46
CA ALA A 447 -0.82 9.65 -4.53
C ALA A 447 -1.17 10.33 -3.19
N ASP A 448 -1.85 11.47 -3.20
CA ASP A 448 -2.38 12.15 -1.99
C ASP A 448 -1.36 12.37 -0.85
N GLY A 449 -0.05 12.34 -1.16
CA GLY A 449 1.04 12.45 -0.19
C GLY A 449 1.40 11.16 0.58
N LEU A 450 0.72 10.02 0.39
CA LEU A 450 1.20 8.72 0.92
C LEU A 450 2.29 8.11 0.00
N PRO A 451 2.98 7.02 0.42
CA PRO A 451 4.00 6.37 -0.39
C PRO A 451 3.55 6.12 -1.83
N VAL A 452 4.30 6.62 -2.80
CA VAL A 452 3.96 6.50 -4.22
C VAL A 452 4.18 5.08 -4.75
N ASN A 453 5.09 4.31 -4.14
CA ASN A 453 5.45 2.96 -4.56
C ASN A 453 4.48 1.86 -4.08
N LEU A 454 3.48 2.19 -3.26
CA LEU A 454 2.52 1.21 -2.74
C LEU A 454 1.27 1.16 -3.65
N PRO A 455 0.86 -0.02 -4.16
CA PRO A 455 -0.27 -0.13 -5.08
C PRO A 455 -1.59 0.31 -4.45
N ARG A 456 -2.23 1.33 -5.01
CA ARG A 456 -3.52 1.84 -4.51
C ARG A 456 -4.73 1.30 -5.25
N GLY A 457 -5.77 1.05 -4.47
CA GLY A 457 -7.13 0.90 -4.96
C GLY A 457 -7.72 2.27 -5.32
N ASP A 458 -8.89 2.27 -5.94
CA ASP A 458 -9.65 3.50 -6.12
C ASP A 458 -10.14 3.98 -4.74
N VAL A 459 -9.85 5.23 -4.38
CA VAL A 459 -10.29 5.79 -3.09
C VAL A 459 -11.81 6.01 -3.13
N ALA A 460 -12.48 5.64 -2.03
CA ALA A 460 -13.94 5.64 -1.87
C ALA A 460 -14.55 7.04 -2.01
#